data_AF-A0A2E0ZKM1-F1
#
_entry.id   AF-A0A2E0ZKM1-F1
#
_cell.length_a   1.000
_cell.length_b   1.000
_cell.length_c   1.000
_cell.angle_alpha   90.00
_cell.angle_beta   90.00
_cell.angle_gamma   90.00
#
_symmetry.space_group_name_H-M   'P 1'
#
loop_
_entity.id
_entity.type
_entity.pdbx_description
1 polymer ?
#
loop_
_entity_poly.entity_id
_entity_poly.type
_entity_poly.pdbx_seq_one_letter_code
_entity_poly.pdbx_strand_id
1 'polypeptide(L)'
;MSDFPIFDGHNDTLLNLHLEHRGNGRSFFERSETGHIDLPRAREGGLAGGFFAVFTPNNRKPPTKKQKKEAYKNVKKTKKGYEVPLPDPIRHKDALRFTTAVATRLYEIEKASEGQVKIVRQAQELSQCLKDGTFAAIFHIEGAEAIDTNYDALHILHAAGLRSLGLVWSRPNKFGHGVPFSFPKSPDTGPGLTKAGKGLVRACNELGVLVDLSHLNEKGFWDVAKISDAPLVATHSNAYKLCRSPRNLTNKQLDAIKETGGIVGINFHTGFLREDGRYQEKTSLSEIVRHLAYIADRIGIDHVGFGSDFDGATMPHDLVDVTGLPKLISALQEHGFDDDALKKITHQNWLRVLRQTWGE
;
A
#
# COMPACT_ATOMS: atom_id res chain seq x y z
N MET A 1 10.23 -11.55 -21.88
CA MET A 1 9.49 -10.83 -20.83
C MET A 1 8.63 -11.85 -20.11
N SER A 2 8.37 -11.67 -18.81
CA SER A 2 7.43 -12.55 -18.08
C SER A 2 6.06 -12.50 -18.75
N ASP A 3 5.36 -13.64 -18.86
CA ASP A 3 3.97 -13.69 -19.34
C ASP A 3 3.00 -12.97 -18.37
N PHE A 4 3.47 -12.74 -17.13
CA PHE A 4 2.75 -12.04 -16.08
C PHE A 4 3.63 -10.94 -15.46
N PRO A 5 3.78 -9.76 -16.09
CA PRO A 5 4.43 -8.62 -15.44
C PRO A 5 3.62 -8.22 -14.21
N ILE A 6 4.26 -8.12 -13.05
CA ILE A 6 3.58 -7.84 -11.78
C ILE A 6 3.62 -6.33 -11.51
N PHE A 7 2.45 -5.73 -11.34
CA PHE A 7 2.27 -4.36 -10.88
C PHE A 7 1.71 -4.38 -9.46
N ASP A 8 2.46 -3.80 -8.52
CA ASP A 8 2.19 -3.91 -7.09
C ASP A 8 1.51 -2.67 -6.51
N GLY A 9 0.50 -2.89 -5.67
CA GLY A 9 -0.36 -1.87 -5.09
C GLY A 9 0.31 -0.97 -4.05
N HIS A 10 1.39 -1.41 -3.39
CA HIS A 10 2.06 -0.64 -2.33
C HIS A 10 3.42 -1.23 -1.93
N ASN A 11 4.44 -0.37 -1.87
CA ASN A 11 5.72 -0.66 -1.21
C ASN A 11 6.32 0.57 -0.52
N ASP A 12 7.18 0.32 0.47
CA ASP A 12 7.89 1.32 1.28
C ASP A 12 9.37 1.49 0.89
N THR A 13 9.75 1.08 -0.33
CA THR A 13 11.17 1.07 -0.75
C THR A 13 11.80 2.46 -0.65
N LEU A 14 11.08 3.54 -0.97
CA LEU A 14 11.60 4.91 -0.85
C LEU A 14 12.00 5.26 0.59
N LEU A 15 11.22 4.82 1.58
CA LEU A 15 11.51 5.10 2.97
C LEU A 15 12.79 4.39 3.42
N ASN A 16 12.98 3.13 3.02
CA ASN A 16 14.19 2.37 3.30
C ASN A 16 15.42 2.99 2.60
N LEU A 17 15.29 3.45 1.35
CA LEU A 17 16.37 4.13 0.61
C LEU A 17 16.68 5.54 1.13
N HIS A 18 15.74 6.19 1.80
CA HIS A 18 15.92 7.52 2.38
C HIS A 18 16.51 7.47 3.80
N LEU A 19 16.07 6.52 4.61
CA LEU A 19 16.52 6.37 5.99
C LEU A 19 17.61 5.30 6.08
N GLU A 20 18.87 5.72 6.18
CA GLU A 20 20.05 4.83 6.21
C GLU A 20 19.92 3.67 7.20
N HIS A 21 19.40 3.93 8.40
CA HIS A 21 19.21 2.89 9.43
C HIS A 21 18.12 1.85 9.12
N ARG A 22 17.28 2.09 8.11
CA ARG A 22 16.28 1.13 7.62
C ARG A 22 16.80 0.35 6.42
N GLY A 23 17.36 1.03 5.42
CA GLY A 23 17.85 0.40 4.19
C GLY A 23 19.33 0.09 4.16
N ASN A 24 20.07 0.31 5.25
CA ASN A 24 21.52 0.11 5.35
C ASN A 24 22.32 0.82 4.23
N GLY A 25 21.87 2.01 3.81
CA GLY A 25 22.50 2.78 2.74
C GLY A 25 22.45 2.13 1.34
N ARG A 26 21.61 1.11 1.13
CA ARG A 26 21.55 0.35 -0.14
C ARG A 26 21.16 1.21 -1.34
N SER A 27 21.65 0.82 -2.52
CA SER A 27 21.23 1.36 -3.81
C SER A 27 19.93 0.68 -4.30
N PHE A 28 19.16 1.38 -5.13
CA PHE A 28 18.05 0.76 -5.87
C PHE A 28 18.56 -0.02 -7.10
N PHE A 29 19.75 0.30 -7.62
CA PHE A 29 20.27 -0.30 -8.85
C PHE A 29 21.20 -1.49 -8.62
N GLU A 30 21.58 -1.75 -7.36
CA GLU A 30 22.46 -2.84 -6.98
C GLU A 30 21.67 -3.86 -6.15
N ARG A 31 21.99 -5.15 -6.34
CA ARG A 31 21.38 -6.22 -5.55
C ARG A 31 21.80 -6.04 -4.08
N SER A 32 20.83 -5.94 -3.19
CA SER A 32 21.07 -5.85 -1.75
C SER A 32 20.74 -7.15 -1.02
N GLU A 33 21.47 -7.44 0.05
CA GLU A 33 21.13 -8.48 1.03
C GLU A 33 20.04 -8.03 2.02
N THR A 34 19.60 -6.77 1.94
CA THR A 34 18.60 -6.18 2.84
C THR A 34 17.46 -5.53 2.07
N GLY A 35 16.32 -5.37 2.74
CA GLY A 35 15.08 -4.87 2.12
C GLY A 35 14.48 -5.86 1.13
N HIS A 36 13.36 -5.48 0.53
CA HIS A 36 12.58 -6.40 -0.31
C HIS A 36 12.61 -6.08 -1.80
N ILE A 37 12.92 -4.84 -2.20
CA ILE A 37 12.97 -4.44 -3.62
C ILE A 37 14.25 -3.66 -3.92
N ASP A 38 15.00 -4.15 -4.90
CA ASP A 38 15.94 -3.39 -5.74
C ASP A 38 15.71 -3.82 -7.19
N LEU A 39 16.20 -3.03 -8.15
CA LEU A 39 15.94 -3.27 -9.57
C LEU A 39 16.42 -4.66 -10.02
N PRO A 40 17.64 -5.14 -9.67
CA PRO A 40 18.06 -6.50 -10.04
C PRO A 40 17.11 -7.59 -9.54
N ARG A 41 16.71 -7.55 -8.26
CA ARG A 41 15.75 -8.52 -7.71
C ARG A 41 14.35 -8.35 -8.31
N ALA A 42 13.92 -7.12 -8.59
CA ALA A 42 12.63 -6.86 -9.22
C ALA A 42 12.56 -7.48 -10.63
N ARG A 43 13.65 -7.39 -11.41
CA ARG A 43 13.76 -8.07 -12.71
C ARG A 43 13.69 -9.59 -12.58
N GLU A 44 14.42 -10.16 -11.64
CA GLU A 44 14.40 -11.59 -11.34
C GLU A 44 13.01 -12.09 -10.93
N GLY A 45 12.32 -11.33 -10.06
CA GLY A 45 11.00 -11.67 -9.55
C GLY A 45 9.84 -11.34 -10.49
N GLY A 46 10.08 -10.68 -11.62
CA GLY A 46 9.03 -10.25 -12.55
C GLY A 46 8.19 -9.05 -12.07
N LEU A 47 8.66 -8.32 -11.05
CA LEU A 47 8.04 -7.06 -10.64
C LEU A 47 8.34 -5.98 -11.68
N ALA A 48 7.29 -5.54 -12.37
CA ALA A 48 7.34 -4.54 -13.41
C ALA A 48 7.11 -3.12 -12.89
N GLY A 49 6.56 -2.97 -11.69
CA GLY A 49 6.35 -1.65 -11.09
C GLY A 49 5.42 -1.68 -9.89
N GLY A 50 5.07 -0.50 -9.39
CA GLY A 50 4.06 -0.37 -8.35
C GLY A 50 3.89 1.04 -7.82
N PHE A 51 3.10 1.17 -6.74
CA PHE A 51 2.97 2.41 -5.98
C PHE A 51 4.12 2.53 -4.98
N PHE A 52 4.93 3.57 -5.12
CA PHE A 52 6.05 3.86 -4.24
C PHE A 52 5.60 4.84 -3.17
N ALA A 53 5.39 4.32 -1.96
CA ALA A 53 4.83 5.07 -0.85
C ALA A 53 5.83 6.08 -0.29
N VAL A 54 5.35 7.31 -0.12
CA VAL A 54 5.98 8.34 0.68
C VAL A 54 5.24 8.44 2.00
N PHE A 55 5.72 7.67 2.97
CA PHE A 55 5.21 7.63 4.34
C PHE A 55 6.06 8.50 5.27
N THR A 56 5.44 9.34 6.10
CA THR A 56 6.15 10.09 7.15
C THR A 56 6.08 9.34 8.49
N PRO A 57 7.19 8.77 9.00
CA PRO A 57 7.21 8.09 10.29
C PRO A 57 7.27 9.09 11.46
N ASN A 58 6.71 8.71 12.62
CA ASN A 58 6.86 9.47 13.86
C ASN A 58 8.32 9.58 14.31
N ASN A 59 9.10 8.51 14.12
CA ASN A 59 10.53 8.47 14.44
C ASN A 59 11.35 8.35 13.15
N ARG A 60 12.18 9.36 12.88
CA ARG A 60 13.07 9.42 11.69
C ARG A 60 14.51 9.00 11.98
N LYS A 61 14.82 8.79 13.27
CA LYS A 61 16.11 8.29 13.76
C LYS A 61 15.90 6.86 14.28
N PRO A 62 16.96 6.04 14.33
CA PRO A 62 16.90 4.75 15.01
C PRO A 62 16.36 4.93 16.43
N PRO A 63 15.34 4.15 16.84
CA PRO A 63 14.82 4.26 18.19
C PRO A 63 15.88 3.84 19.20
N THR A 64 16.09 4.67 20.22
CA THR A 64 16.97 4.35 21.36
C THR A 64 16.49 3.09 22.08
N LYS A 65 17.37 2.43 22.86
CA LYS A 65 16.98 1.28 23.71
C LYS A 65 15.80 1.62 24.63
N LYS A 66 15.74 2.85 25.15
CA LYS A 66 14.64 3.36 25.97
C LYS A 66 13.33 3.41 25.17
N GLN A 67 13.35 4.03 23.98
CA GLN A 67 12.17 4.11 23.11
C GLN A 67 11.68 2.72 22.66
N LYS A 68 12.58 1.78 22.35
CA LYS A 68 12.19 0.38 22.05
C LYS A 68 11.50 -0.28 23.25
N LYS A 69 12.04 -0.09 24.46
CA LYS A 69 11.46 -0.63 25.70
C LYS A 69 10.10 0.01 26.01
N GLU A 70 9.94 1.31 25.79
CA GLU A 70 8.68 2.03 25.95
C GLU A 70 7.64 1.58 24.93
N ALA A 71 8.01 1.47 23.65
CA ALA A 71 7.13 0.94 22.61
C ALA A 71 6.62 -0.47 22.96
N TYR A 72 7.51 -1.36 23.41
CA TYR A 72 7.10 -2.70 23.85
C TYR A 72 6.17 -2.68 25.08
N LYS A 73 6.43 -1.82 26.07
CA LYS A 73 5.57 -1.66 27.25
C LYS A 73 4.20 -1.09 26.91
N ASN A 74 4.12 -0.25 25.87
CA ASN A 74 2.88 0.36 25.42
C ASN A 74 1.99 -0.62 24.65
N VAL A 75 2.52 -1.76 24.20
CA VAL A 75 1.70 -2.86 23.66
C VAL A 75 0.97 -3.55 24.80
N LYS A 76 -0.36 -3.38 24.83
CA LYS A 76 -1.21 -4.03 25.82
C LYS A 76 -1.61 -5.42 25.34
N LYS A 77 -1.10 -6.46 26.00
CA LYS A 77 -1.55 -7.84 25.74
C LYS A 77 -3.01 -8.00 26.18
N THR A 78 -3.84 -8.62 25.35
CA THR A 78 -5.21 -8.98 25.67
C THR A 78 -5.32 -10.50 25.81
N LYS A 79 -6.47 -11.01 26.27
CA LYS A 79 -6.70 -12.47 26.39
C LYS A 79 -6.50 -13.21 25.06
N LYS A 80 -6.73 -12.56 23.91
CA LYS A 80 -6.72 -13.19 22.58
C LYS A 80 -5.74 -12.55 21.59
N GLY A 81 -4.93 -11.57 22.03
CA GLY A 81 -3.98 -10.88 21.16
C GLY A 81 -3.38 -9.63 21.82
N TYR A 82 -3.46 -8.48 21.16
CA TYR A 82 -2.74 -7.26 21.57
C TYR A 82 -3.43 -5.98 21.11
N GLU A 83 -3.15 -4.87 21.80
CA GLU A 83 -3.54 -3.52 21.39
C GLU A 83 -2.30 -2.63 21.35
N VAL A 84 -2.10 -1.94 20.23
CA VAL A 84 -1.06 -0.91 20.07
C VAL A 84 -1.74 0.46 20.06
N PRO A 85 -1.35 1.40 20.95
CA PRO A 85 -1.90 2.74 20.93
C PRO A 85 -1.52 3.46 19.62
N LEU A 86 -2.43 4.29 19.12
CA LEU A 86 -2.11 5.16 17.99
C LEU A 86 -1.01 6.14 18.40
N PRO A 87 -0.04 6.41 17.51
CA PRO A 87 0.98 7.42 17.76
C PRO A 87 0.40 8.83 17.65
N ASP A 88 1.12 9.81 18.20
CA ASP A 88 0.72 11.22 18.13
C ASP A 88 0.68 11.74 16.68
N PRO A 89 -0.21 12.70 16.37
CA PRO A 89 -0.23 13.37 15.06
C PRO A 89 1.11 14.04 14.71
N ILE A 90 1.45 14.07 13.42
CA ILE A 90 2.62 14.80 12.92
C ILE A 90 2.23 16.21 12.49
N ARG A 91 3.05 17.20 12.81
CA ARG A 91 2.83 18.58 12.37
C ARG A 91 3.01 18.69 10.86
N HIS A 92 2.08 19.37 10.20
CA HIS A 92 2.08 19.57 8.74
C HIS A 92 3.45 20.01 8.19
N LYS A 93 4.07 21.05 8.77
CA LYS A 93 5.38 21.55 8.30
C LYS A 93 6.49 20.48 8.32
N ASP A 94 6.45 19.58 9.30
CA ASP A 94 7.46 18.54 9.43
C ASP A 94 7.18 17.39 8.46
N ALA A 95 5.91 17.07 8.25
CA ALA A 95 5.47 16.06 7.29
C ALA A 95 5.71 16.50 5.85
N LEU A 96 5.36 17.74 5.48
CA LEU A 96 5.61 18.29 4.16
C LEU A 96 7.11 18.28 3.83
N ARG A 97 7.96 18.82 4.71
CA ARG A 97 9.42 18.79 4.51
C ARG A 97 9.96 17.37 4.29
N PHE A 98 9.49 16.40 5.08
CA PHE A 98 9.95 15.02 4.96
C PHE A 98 9.43 14.33 3.69
N THR A 99 8.15 14.52 3.38
CA THR A 99 7.49 14.01 2.17
C THR A 99 8.19 14.54 0.93
N THR A 100 8.51 15.82 0.86
CA THR A 100 9.29 16.39 -0.24
C THR A 100 10.66 15.70 -0.35
N ALA A 101 11.38 15.50 0.75
CA ALA A 101 12.70 14.88 0.72
C ALA A 101 12.68 13.41 0.28
N VAL A 102 11.66 12.64 0.68
CA VAL A 102 11.50 11.24 0.24
C VAL A 102 11.03 11.18 -1.21
N ALA A 103 10.08 12.03 -1.61
CA ALA A 103 9.62 12.12 -2.99
C ALA A 103 10.77 12.46 -3.95
N THR A 104 11.71 13.34 -3.56
CA THR A 104 12.93 13.63 -4.34
C THR A 104 13.71 12.36 -4.69
N ARG A 105 13.76 11.36 -3.80
CA ARG A 105 14.47 10.09 -4.08
C ARG A 105 13.87 9.35 -5.27
N LEU A 106 12.56 9.43 -5.47
CA LEU A 106 11.91 8.82 -6.63
C LEU A 106 12.39 9.43 -7.96
N TYR A 107 12.52 10.76 -8.00
CA TYR A 107 13.04 11.49 -9.17
C TYR A 107 14.54 11.29 -9.38
N GLU A 108 15.31 11.18 -8.28
CA GLU A 108 16.74 10.82 -8.37
C GLU A 108 16.92 9.42 -8.97
N ILE A 109 16.08 8.46 -8.59
CA ILE A 109 16.07 7.11 -9.17
C ILE A 109 15.73 7.19 -10.66
N GLU A 110 14.61 7.83 -11.05
CA GLU A 110 14.25 7.96 -12.48
C GLU A 110 15.40 8.56 -13.29
N LYS A 111 15.97 9.68 -12.82
CA LYS A 111 17.07 10.38 -13.49
C LYS A 111 18.33 9.52 -13.63
N ALA A 112 18.69 8.76 -12.60
CA ALA A 112 19.87 7.90 -12.61
C ALA A 112 19.66 6.56 -13.33
N SER A 113 18.42 6.23 -13.73
CA SER A 113 18.07 4.91 -14.26
C SER A 113 18.48 4.68 -15.71
N GLU A 114 18.91 5.73 -16.44
CA GLU A 114 19.19 5.66 -17.87
C GLU A 114 17.99 5.11 -18.69
N GLY A 115 16.77 5.45 -18.28
CA GLY A 115 15.52 5.03 -18.93
C GLY A 115 14.96 3.68 -18.43
N GLN A 116 15.62 3.03 -17.48
CA GLN A 116 15.15 1.76 -16.91
C GLN A 116 13.98 1.92 -15.93
N VAL A 117 13.78 3.11 -15.36
CA VAL A 117 12.69 3.43 -14.43
C VAL A 117 11.93 4.65 -14.97
N LYS A 118 10.60 4.63 -14.83
CA LYS A 118 9.74 5.76 -15.20
C LYS A 118 8.72 6.04 -14.11
N ILE A 119 8.60 7.32 -13.74
CA ILE A 119 7.52 7.83 -12.90
C ILE A 119 6.28 8.00 -13.78
N VAL A 120 5.29 7.16 -13.51
CA VAL A 120 4.04 7.09 -14.27
C VAL A 120 3.06 8.13 -13.74
N ARG A 121 2.48 8.91 -14.66
CA ARG A 121 1.44 9.91 -14.39
C ARG A 121 0.14 9.68 -15.15
N GLN A 122 0.14 8.75 -16.11
CA GLN A 122 -1.01 8.36 -16.91
C GLN A 122 -1.05 6.84 -17.11
N ALA A 123 -2.23 6.24 -17.23
CA ALA A 123 -2.39 4.80 -17.37
C ALA A 123 -1.85 4.29 -18.72
N GLN A 124 -1.85 5.14 -19.75
CA GLN A 124 -1.14 4.84 -21.00
C GLN A 124 0.37 4.69 -20.81
N GLU A 125 1.01 5.48 -19.92
CA GLU A 125 2.43 5.32 -19.62
C GLU A 125 2.71 4.01 -18.88
N LEU A 126 1.85 3.63 -17.94
CA LEU A 126 1.95 2.31 -17.30
C LEU A 126 1.83 1.19 -18.34
N SER A 127 0.85 1.30 -19.24
CA SER A 127 0.64 0.32 -20.32
C SER A 127 1.88 0.17 -21.20
N GLN A 128 2.61 1.26 -21.44
CA GLN A 128 3.84 1.26 -22.21
C GLN A 128 4.99 0.61 -21.43
N CYS A 129 5.20 0.99 -20.17
CA CYS A 129 6.21 0.40 -19.28
C CYS A 129 6.05 -1.12 -19.14
N LEU A 130 4.81 -1.61 -19.01
CA LEU A 130 4.53 -3.05 -18.94
C LEU A 130 4.89 -3.79 -20.25
N LYS A 131 4.83 -3.11 -21.40
CA LYS A 131 5.12 -3.69 -22.73
C LYS A 131 6.60 -3.66 -23.09
N ASP A 132 7.32 -2.59 -22.78
CA ASP A 132 8.75 -2.46 -23.11
C ASP A 132 9.67 -2.91 -21.98
N GLY A 133 9.10 -3.18 -20.80
CA GLY A 133 9.84 -3.61 -19.63
C GLY A 133 10.48 -2.47 -18.87
N THR A 134 10.16 -1.20 -19.11
CA THR A 134 10.56 -0.11 -18.21
C THR A 134 9.88 -0.29 -16.85
N PHE A 135 10.64 -0.13 -15.76
CA PHE A 135 10.10 -0.29 -14.41
C PHE A 135 9.21 0.91 -14.05
N ALA A 136 7.92 0.68 -13.79
CA ALA A 136 6.93 1.72 -13.55
C ALA A 136 6.83 2.08 -12.06
N ALA A 137 6.93 3.36 -11.72
CA ALA A 137 6.71 3.83 -10.36
C ALA A 137 5.60 4.89 -10.31
N ILE A 138 4.57 4.65 -9.50
CA ILE A 138 3.55 5.66 -9.20
C ILE A 138 3.93 6.36 -7.90
N PHE A 139 3.96 7.69 -7.93
CA PHE A 139 4.11 8.48 -6.71
C PHE A 139 2.83 8.39 -5.87
N HIS A 140 2.95 7.71 -4.72
CA HIS A 140 1.90 7.54 -3.72
C HIS A 140 2.30 8.20 -2.39
N ILE A 141 1.35 8.83 -1.69
CA ILE A 141 1.55 9.30 -0.31
C ILE A 141 0.68 8.46 0.62
N GLU A 142 1.28 7.91 1.66
CA GLU A 142 0.59 7.13 2.69
C GLU A 142 0.42 7.99 3.96
N GLY A 143 -0.78 8.54 4.13
CA GLY A 143 -1.09 9.50 5.18
C GLY A 143 -0.93 10.96 4.72
N ALA A 144 -2.03 11.70 4.76
CA ALA A 144 -2.09 13.05 4.20
C ALA A 144 -1.49 14.14 5.12
N GLU A 145 -0.59 13.84 6.06
CA GLU A 145 -0.03 14.86 6.97
C GLU A 145 0.74 15.97 6.25
N ALA A 146 1.23 15.72 5.03
CA ALA A 146 1.88 16.72 4.17
C ALA A 146 0.90 17.63 3.42
N ILE A 147 -0.41 17.38 3.53
CA ILE A 147 -1.46 18.17 2.90
C ILE A 147 -2.04 19.14 3.94
N ASP A 148 -2.14 20.42 3.60
CA ASP A 148 -2.81 21.43 4.41
C ASP A 148 -4.33 21.40 4.17
N THR A 149 -5.10 22.07 5.02
CA THR A 149 -6.58 22.03 4.94
C THR A 149 -7.18 22.95 3.90
N ASN A 150 -6.37 23.77 3.22
CA ASN A 150 -6.77 24.49 2.00
C ASN A 150 -6.43 23.68 0.74
N TYR A 151 -5.74 22.54 0.90
CA TYR A 151 -5.30 21.64 -0.16
C TYR A 151 -4.27 22.24 -1.13
N ASP A 152 -3.62 23.35 -0.78
CA ASP A 152 -2.61 24.00 -1.64
C ASP A 152 -1.47 23.02 -1.95
N ALA A 153 -1.01 22.29 -0.93
CA ALA A 153 0.03 21.27 -1.11
C ALA A 153 -0.41 20.11 -2.00
N LEU A 154 -1.71 19.75 -2.04
CA LEU A 154 -2.23 18.69 -2.92
C LEU A 154 -2.02 19.08 -4.39
N HIS A 155 -2.36 20.31 -4.77
CA HIS A 155 -2.21 20.78 -6.15
C HIS A 155 -0.73 20.80 -6.58
N ILE A 156 0.17 21.26 -5.72
CA ILE A 156 1.61 21.29 -6.02
C ILE A 156 2.19 19.88 -6.13
N LEU A 157 1.82 18.97 -5.22
CA LEU A 157 2.29 17.58 -5.26
C LEU A 157 1.71 16.82 -6.46
N HIS A 158 0.45 17.06 -6.82
CA HIS A 158 -0.16 16.54 -8.04
C HIS A 158 0.59 16.99 -9.30
N ALA A 159 0.94 18.28 -9.38
CA ALA A 159 1.74 18.83 -10.48
C ALA A 159 3.15 18.21 -10.53
N ALA A 160 3.76 17.89 -9.39
CA ALA A 160 5.03 17.17 -9.34
C ALA A 160 4.90 15.74 -9.89
N GLY A 161 3.77 15.08 -9.67
CA GLY A 161 3.48 13.74 -10.20
C GLY A 161 2.71 12.83 -9.26
N LEU A 162 2.23 13.32 -8.12
CA LEU A 162 1.37 12.55 -7.21
C LEU A 162 0.12 12.07 -7.96
N ARG A 163 -0.20 10.78 -7.84
CA ARG A 163 -1.40 10.18 -8.45
C ARG A 163 -2.21 9.29 -7.52
N SER A 164 -1.74 9.11 -6.29
CA SER A 164 -2.41 8.29 -5.28
C SER A 164 -2.14 8.83 -3.87
N LEU A 165 -3.16 8.87 -3.02
CA LEU A 165 -3.12 9.41 -1.67
C LEU A 165 -3.95 8.57 -0.70
N GLY A 166 -3.30 7.99 0.31
CA GLY A 166 -3.95 7.50 1.52
C GLY A 166 -4.29 8.65 2.46
N LEU A 167 -5.57 8.80 2.81
CA LEU A 167 -6.02 9.93 3.66
C LEU A 167 -5.37 9.90 5.05
N VAL A 168 -5.09 8.71 5.57
CA VAL A 168 -4.49 8.46 6.88
C VAL A 168 -3.56 7.27 6.80
N TRP A 169 -2.51 7.28 7.62
CA TRP A 169 -1.86 6.05 8.07
C TRP A 169 -2.58 5.53 9.34
N SER A 170 -2.08 4.50 10.03
CA SER A 170 -2.50 4.08 11.38
C SER A 170 -2.18 5.14 12.47
N ARG A 171 -2.64 6.37 12.27
CA ARG A 171 -2.40 7.57 13.06
C ARG A 171 -3.50 8.61 12.74
N PRO A 172 -4.01 9.35 13.73
CA PRO A 172 -4.94 10.44 13.48
C PRO A 172 -4.23 11.64 12.83
N ASN A 173 -4.92 12.32 11.91
CA ASN A 173 -4.46 13.57 11.31
C ASN A 173 -5.65 14.56 11.16
N LYS A 174 -5.44 15.66 10.42
CA LYS A 174 -6.49 16.68 10.23
C LYS A 174 -7.71 16.19 9.41
N PHE A 175 -7.56 15.08 8.69
CA PHE A 175 -8.54 14.59 7.71
C PHE A 175 -9.37 13.42 8.24
N GLY A 176 -8.81 12.60 9.12
CA GLY A 176 -9.54 11.47 9.71
C GLY A 176 -8.73 10.65 10.70
N HIS A 177 -9.15 9.39 10.86
CA HIS A 177 -8.59 8.48 11.85
C HIS A 177 -8.27 7.13 11.20
N GLY A 178 -7.01 6.71 11.29
CA GLY A 178 -6.60 5.35 10.94
C GLY A 178 -6.89 4.35 12.04
N VAL A 179 -6.89 3.06 11.68
CA VAL A 179 -7.02 1.96 12.62
C VAL A 179 -5.71 1.72 13.39
N PRO A 180 -5.75 1.31 14.66
CA PRO A 180 -4.57 0.87 15.38
C PRO A 180 -4.12 -0.53 14.91
N PHE A 181 -2.83 -0.85 15.05
CA PHE A 181 -2.33 -2.20 14.86
C PHE A 181 -2.68 -3.07 16.08
N SER A 182 -3.92 -3.54 16.16
CA SER A 182 -4.43 -4.35 17.28
C SER A 182 -5.06 -5.64 16.77
N PHE A 183 -5.09 -6.70 17.57
CA PHE A 183 -5.68 -7.98 17.17
C PHE A 183 -6.28 -8.76 18.35
N PRO A 184 -7.42 -9.47 18.15
CA PRO A 184 -8.42 -9.21 17.13
C PRO A 184 -9.17 -7.91 17.46
N LYS A 185 -9.56 -7.12 16.45
CA LYS A 185 -10.31 -5.87 16.67
C LYS A 185 -11.21 -5.55 15.47
N SER A 186 -12.34 -4.89 15.69
CA SER A 186 -13.17 -4.36 14.59
C SER A 186 -12.44 -3.23 13.86
N PRO A 187 -12.58 -3.05 12.53
CA PRO A 187 -12.11 -1.85 11.84
C PRO A 187 -12.88 -0.56 12.24
N ASP A 188 -14.06 -0.67 12.86
CA ASP A 188 -14.72 0.48 13.51
C ASP A 188 -14.01 0.84 14.82
N THR A 189 -12.99 1.70 14.71
CA THR A 189 -12.10 2.05 15.83
C THR A 189 -12.18 3.51 16.26
N GLY A 190 -13.04 4.33 15.65
CA GLY A 190 -13.12 5.75 15.97
C GLY A 190 -14.08 6.54 15.09
N PRO A 191 -14.00 7.88 15.13
CA PRO A 191 -14.75 8.77 14.26
C PRO A 191 -14.32 8.63 12.79
N GLY A 192 -15.20 9.00 11.86
CA GLY A 192 -14.90 9.01 10.42
C GLY A 192 -14.06 10.21 9.97
N LEU A 193 -14.31 10.68 8.75
CA LEU A 193 -13.63 11.83 8.17
C LEU A 193 -14.09 13.15 8.82
N THR A 194 -13.14 14.07 8.98
CA THR A 194 -13.44 15.45 9.37
C THR A 194 -14.07 16.22 8.20
N LYS A 195 -14.56 17.45 8.43
CA LYS A 195 -15.01 18.32 7.33
C LYS A 195 -13.90 18.53 6.28
N ALA A 196 -12.65 18.68 6.72
CA ALA A 196 -11.51 18.80 5.83
C ALA A 196 -11.22 17.47 5.11
N GLY A 197 -11.34 16.32 5.78
CA GLY A 197 -11.19 15.02 5.11
C GLY A 197 -12.20 14.79 3.99
N LYS A 198 -13.46 15.17 4.23
CA LYS A 198 -14.52 15.10 3.21
C LYS A 198 -14.24 16.02 2.02
N GLY A 199 -13.64 17.19 2.27
CA GLY A 199 -13.21 18.09 1.19
C GLY A 199 -12.00 17.56 0.44
N LEU A 200 -11.05 16.93 1.13
CA LEU A 200 -9.88 16.30 0.50
C LEU A 200 -10.26 15.18 -0.47
N VAL A 201 -11.26 14.35 -0.13
CA VAL A 201 -11.79 13.33 -1.05
C VAL A 201 -12.28 13.96 -2.35
N ARG A 202 -13.09 15.02 -2.27
CA ARG A 202 -13.58 15.73 -3.47
C ARG A 202 -12.45 16.35 -4.27
N ALA A 203 -11.48 16.99 -3.61
CA ALA A 203 -10.33 17.57 -4.28
C ALA A 203 -9.46 16.49 -4.98
N CYS A 204 -9.34 15.30 -4.40
CA CYS A 204 -8.65 14.18 -5.06
C CYS A 204 -9.40 13.74 -6.31
N ASN A 205 -10.72 13.60 -6.24
CA ASN A 205 -11.53 13.21 -7.39
C ASN A 205 -11.46 14.24 -8.53
N GLU A 206 -11.59 15.53 -8.22
CA GLU A 206 -11.46 16.63 -9.18
C GLU A 206 -10.11 16.63 -9.91
N LEU A 207 -9.03 16.19 -9.23
CA LEU A 207 -7.68 16.13 -9.76
C LEU A 207 -7.32 14.79 -10.41
N GLY A 208 -8.19 13.77 -10.32
CA GLY A 208 -7.84 12.40 -10.71
C GLY A 208 -6.72 11.81 -9.85
N VAL A 209 -6.72 12.08 -8.54
CA VAL A 209 -5.84 11.43 -7.57
C VAL A 209 -6.58 10.26 -6.92
N LEU A 210 -6.01 9.06 -6.99
CA LEU A 210 -6.58 7.87 -6.36
C LEU A 210 -6.63 8.02 -4.85
N VAL A 211 -7.81 7.79 -4.26
CA VAL A 211 -8.01 7.77 -2.80
C VAL A 211 -7.82 6.35 -2.28
N ASP A 212 -6.78 6.13 -1.50
CA ASP A 212 -6.50 4.84 -0.86
C ASP A 212 -7.14 4.75 0.53
N LEU A 213 -7.88 3.66 0.73
CA LEU A 213 -8.66 3.35 1.93
C LEU A 213 -7.92 2.43 2.90
N SER A 214 -6.75 1.92 2.51
CA SER A 214 -5.86 1.22 3.43
C SER A 214 -5.57 2.12 4.64
N HIS A 215 -5.49 1.53 5.83
CA HIS A 215 -5.41 2.18 7.15
C HIS A 215 -6.66 2.92 7.65
N LEU A 216 -7.53 3.42 6.77
CA LEU A 216 -8.70 4.18 7.18
C LEU A 216 -9.66 3.31 8.01
N ASN A 217 -10.19 3.87 9.10
CA ASN A 217 -11.17 3.14 9.91
C ASN A 217 -12.51 2.96 9.19
N GLU A 218 -13.37 2.09 9.70
CA GLU A 218 -14.63 1.73 9.04
C GLU A 218 -15.55 2.93 8.82
N LYS A 219 -15.65 3.85 9.78
CA LYS A 219 -16.48 5.06 9.61
C LYS A 219 -15.93 5.98 8.51
N GLY A 220 -14.62 6.15 8.45
CA GLY A 220 -13.94 6.91 7.40
C GLY A 220 -14.12 6.26 6.03
N PHE A 221 -13.99 4.94 5.95
CA PHE A 221 -14.27 4.16 4.73
C PHE A 221 -15.68 4.47 4.20
N TRP A 222 -16.69 4.38 5.06
CA TRP A 222 -18.08 4.65 4.66
C TRP A 222 -18.36 6.13 4.37
N ASP A 223 -17.59 7.06 4.94
CA ASP A 223 -17.64 8.47 4.51
C ASP A 223 -17.09 8.62 3.09
N VAL A 224 -15.96 7.99 2.74
CA VAL A 224 -15.43 8.01 1.36
C VAL A 224 -16.40 7.35 0.39
N ALA A 225 -16.95 6.18 0.73
CA ALA A 225 -17.91 5.46 -0.11
C ALA A 225 -19.18 6.28 -0.44
N LYS A 226 -19.55 7.24 0.40
CA LYS A 226 -20.70 8.14 0.16
C LYS A 226 -20.35 9.40 -0.64
N ILE A 227 -19.07 9.75 -0.71
CA ILE A 227 -18.61 11.05 -1.24
C ILE A 227 -17.90 10.88 -2.57
N SER A 228 -17.13 9.80 -2.73
CA SER A 228 -16.31 9.61 -3.92
C SER A 228 -17.15 9.19 -5.12
N ASP A 229 -16.88 9.80 -6.26
CA ASP A 229 -17.36 9.42 -7.60
C ASP A 229 -16.35 8.56 -8.37
N ALA A 230 -15.20 8.23 -7.76
CA ALA A 230 -14.18 7.32 -8.29
C ALA A 230 -14.26 5.92 -7.64
N PRO A 231 -13.68 4.88 -8.26
CA PRO A 231 -13.65 3.53 -7.67
C PRO A 231 -13.00 3.51 -6.28
N LEU A 232 -13.55 2.71 -5.36
CA LEU A 232 -12.98 2.54 -4.02
C LEU A 232 -11.76 1.61 -4.07
N VAL A 233 -10.63 2.06 -3.53
CA VAL A 233 -9.37 1.32 -3.61
C VAL A 233 -8.80 1.09 -2.22
N ALA A 234 -8.42 -0.15 -1.94
CA ALA A 234 -7.53 -0.48 -0.83
C ALA A 234 -6.24 -1.06 -1.40
N THR A 235 -5.17 -0.27 -1.41
CA THR A 235 -3.89 -0.64 -2.02
C THR A 235 -3.21 -1.84 -1.39
N HIS A 236 -3.37 -2.04 -0.07
CA HIS A 236 -2.74 -3.14 0.68
C HIS A 236 -3.59 -3.52 1.91
N SER A 237 -4.63 -4.32 1.70
CA SER A 237 -5.52 -4.82 2.77
C SER A 237 -6.07 -6.21 2.45
N ASN A 238 -6.38 -7.01 3.48
CA ASN A 238 -6.85 -8.40 3.30
C ASN A 238 -8.29 -8.58 3.79
N ALA A 239 -8.78 -9.83 3.80
CA ALA A 239 -10.14 -10.19 4.23
C ALA A 239 -10.27 -10.34 5.76
N TYR A 240 -11.14 -9.54 6.38
CA TYR A 240 -11.37 -9.55 7.83
C TYR A 240 -11.90 -10.88 8.34
N LYS A 241 -12.73 -11.55 7.52
CA LYS A 241 -13.32 -12.86 7.84
C LYS A 241 -12.26 -13.93 8.12
N LEU A 242 -11.12 -13.82 7.45
CA LEU A 242 -10.02 -14.76 7.49
C LEU A 242 -8.95 -14.39 8.51
N CYS A 243 -8.72 -13.10 8.73
CA CYS A 243 -7.83 -12.57 9.76
C CYS A 243 -8.46 -11.30 10.37
N ARG A 244 -8.80 -11.35 11.65
CA ARG A 244 -9.56 -10.32 12.38
C ARG A 244 -8.72 -9.11 12.81
N SER A 245 -7.79 -8.69 11.96
CA SER A 245 -7.06 -7.43 12.06
C SER A 245 -7.97 -6.28 11.64
N PRO A 246 -7.99 -5.12 12.33
CA PRO A 246 -8.75 -3.95 11.91
C PRO A 246 -8.16 -3.32 10.64
N ARG A 247 -6.97 -3.73 10.20
CA ARG A 247 -6.44 -3.37 8.87
C ARG A 247 -7.12 -4.12 7.72
N ASN A 248 -7.83 -5.20 8.01
CA ASN A 248 -8.52 -6.00 7.01
C ASN A 248 -9.97 -5.55 6.81
N LEU A 249 -10.48 -5.78 5.60
CA LEU A 249 -11.79 -5.34 5.13
C LEU A 249 -12.88 -6.34 5.48
N THR A 250 -13.97 -5.85 6.06
CA THR A 250 -15.18 -6.67 6.26
C THR A 250 -15.83 -7.01 4.93
N ASN A 251 -16.66 -8.06 4.90
CA ASN A 251 -17.41 -8.40 3.67
C ASN A 251 -18.23 -7.24 3.13
N LYS A 252 -18.82 -6.40 4.01
CA LYS A 252 -19.56 -5.21 3.57
C LYS A 252 -18.67 -4.19 2.87
N GLN A 253 -17.45 -3.99 3.36
CA GLN A 253 -16.47 -3.11 2.70
C GLN A 253 -16.02 -3.68 1.36
N LEU A 254 -15.79 -5.00 1.28
CA LEU A 254 -15.49 -5.68 0.02
C LEU A 254 -16.64 -5.48 -1.00
N ASP A 255 -17.89 -5.67 -0.57
CA ASP A 255 -19.06 -5.47 -1.43
C ASP A 255 -19.14 -4.04 -1.98
N ALA A 256 -18.90 -3.02 -1.15
CA ALA A 256 -18.85 -1.63 -1.60
C ALA A 256 -17.71 -1.35 -2.59
N ILE A 257 -16.55 -2.00 -2.41
CA ILE A 257 -15.44 -1.92 -3.38
C ILE A 257 -15.87 -2.50 -4.73
N LYS A 258 -16.57 -3.64 -4.74
CA LYS A 258 -17.14 -4.22 -5.96
C LYS A 258 -18.11 -3.27 -6.66
N GLU A 259 -19.07 -2.73 -5.90
CA GLU A 259 -20.15 -1.88 -6.40
C GLU A 259 -19.65 -0.63 -7.12
N THR A 260 -18.48 -0.12 -6.72
CA THR A 260 -17.85 1.07 -7.32
C THR A 260 -16.83 0.73 -8.43
N GLY A 261 -16.68 -0.53 -8.80
CA GLY A 261 -15.66 -0.95 -9.77
C GLY A 261 -14.23 -0.95 -9.21
N GLY A 262 -14.08 -0.90 -7.89
CA GLY A 262 -12.81 -0.78 -7.17
C GLY A 262 -11.90 -2.00 -7.21
N ILE A 263 -10.85 -1.97 -6.39
CA ILE A 263 -9.87 -3.06 -6.25
C ILE A 263 -9.33 -3.18 -4.83
N VAL A 264 -8.99 -4.41 -4.44
CA VAL A 264 -8.21 -4.73 -3.24
C VAL A 264 -6.85 -5.29 -3.64
N GLY A 265 -5.77 -4.62 -3.24
CA GLY A 265 -4.42 -5.16 -3.28
C GLY A 265 -4.16 -6.05 -2.07
N ILE A 266 -3.85 -7.32 -2.29
CA ILE A 266 -3.55 -8.29 -1.23
C ILE A 266 -2.22 -7.95 -0.57
N ASN A 267 -2.27 -7.71 0.73
CA ASN A 267 -1.12 -7.40 1.58
C ASN A 267 -0.41 -8.67 2.05
N PHE A 268 0.91 -8.69 1.94
CA PHE A 268 1.72 -9.87 2.27
C PHE A 268 2.16 -9.92 3.74
N HIS A 269 1.83 -8.91 4.53
CA HIS A 269 2.15 -8.87 5.96
C HIS A 269 1.53 -10.05 6.70
N THR A 270 2.40 -10.84 7.34
CA THR A 270 2.02 -12.05 8.09
C THR A 270 0.95 -11.78 9.16
N GLY A 271 0.98 -10.62 9.82
CA GLY A 271 0.00 -10.21 10.82
C GLY A 271 -1.41 -9.93 10.26
N PHE A 272 -1.54 -9.71 8.96
CA PHE A 272 -2.82 -9.47 8.27
C PHE A 272 -3.30 -10.66 7.45
N LEU A 273 -2.47 -11.71 7.33
CA LEU A 273 -2.78 -12.96 6.64
C LEU A 273 -3.23 -14.05 7.61
N ARG A 274 -2.46 -14.28 8.69
CA ARG A 274 -2.70 -15.42 9.55
C ARG A 274 -3.98 -15.25 10.36
N GLU A 275 -4.73 -16.34 10.53
CA GLU A 275 -5.93 -16.34 11.37
C GLU A 275 -5.64 -15.92 12.83
N ASP A 276 -4.42 -16.17 13.32
CA ASP A 276 -3.98 -15.80 14.67
C ASP A 276 -3.41 -14.37 14.79
N GLY A 277 -3.30 -13.64 13.68
CA GLY A 277 -2.80 -12.25 13.62
C GLY A 277 -1.35 -12.06 14.06
N ARG A 278 -0.55 -13.13 14.12
CA ARG A 278 0.84 -13.06 14.64
C ARG A 278 1.83 -12.62 13.57
N TYR A 279 2.89 -11.94 14.00
CA TYR A 279 3.95 -11.47 13.11
C TYR A 279 5.01 -12.56 13.07
N GLN A 280 4.80 -13.57 12.22
CA GLN A 280 5.67 -14.75 12.15
C GLN A 280 6.14 -14.96 10.72
N GLU A 281 7.44 -14.84 10.50
CA GLU A 281 8.05 -15.10 9.19
C GLU A 281 7.78 -16.55 8.74
N LYS A 282 7.72 -17.52 9.65
CA LYS A 282 7.31 -18.90 9.36
C LYS A 282 5.80 -19.02 9.05
N THR A 283 5.40 -18.34 7.99
CA THR A 283 4.08 -18.29 7.36
C THR A 283 4.27 -18.70 5.90
N SER A 284 3.35 -19.50 5.38
CA SER A 284 3.41 -20.00 4.00
C SER A 284 2.79 -19.01 3.02
N LEU A 285 3.26 -19.03 1.76
CA LEU A 285 2.62 -18.31 0.65
C LEU A 285 1.14 -18.70 0.47
N SER A 286 0.74 -19.89 0.89
CA SER A 286 -0.66 -20.33 0.80
C SER A 286 -1.61 -19.43 1.57
N GLU A 287 -1.13 -18.68 2.58
CA GLU A 287 -1.95 -17.69 3.27
C GLU A 287 -2.28 -16.48 2.40
N ILE A 288 -1.36 -16.05 1.52
CA ILE A 288 -1.62 -15.01 0.51
C ILE A 288 -2.68 -15.53 -0.47
N VAL A 289 -2.48 -16.75 -1.00
CA VAL A 289 -3.41 -17.41 -1.94
C VAL A 289 -4.80 -17.54 -1.33
N ARG A 290 -4.90 -17.96 -0.06
CA ARG A 290 -6.16 -18.11 0.69
C ARG A 290 -6.94 -16.79 0.77
N HIS A 291 -6.25 -15.68 1.02
CA HIS A 291 -6.86 -14.36 1.05
C HIS A 291 -7.27 -13.86 -0.33
N LEU A 292 -6.42 -14.06 -1.34
CA LEU A 292 -6.70 -13.69 -2.72
C LEU A 292 -7.94 -14.43 -3.23
N ALA A 293 -7.97 -15.76 -3.08
CA ALA A 293 -9.08 -16.61 -3.51
C ALA A 293 -10.40 -16.22 -2.83
N TYR A 294 -10.39 -16.03 -1.51
CA TYR A 294 -11.59 -15.59 -0.79
C TYR A 294 -12.15 -14.25 -1.31
N ILE A 295 -11.27 -13.29 -1.60
CA ILE A 295 -11.68 -11.98 -2.12
C ILE A 295 -12.16 -12.12 -3.57
N ALA A 296 -11.43 -12.84 -4.42
CA ALA A 296 -11.84 -13.12 -5.80
C ALA A 296 -13.22 -13.80 -5.86
N ASP A 297 -13.48 -14.80 -5.02
CA ASP A 297 -14.77 -15.49 -4.93
C ASP A 297 -15.89 -14.55 -4.48
N ARG A 298 -15.60 -13.63 -3.55
CA ARG A 298 -16.62 -12.72 -3.00
C ARG A 298 -16.97 -11.60 -3.97
N ILE A 299 -15.96 -10.90 -4.48
CA ILE A 299 -16.16 -9.67 -5.24
C ILE A 299 -15.89 -9.80 -6.73
N GLY A 300 -15.32 -10.91 -7.18
CA GLY A 300 -14.97 -11.18 -8.57
C GLY A 300 -13.48 -10.94 -8.85
N ILE A 301 -12.94 -11.72 -9.79
CA ILE A 301 -11.52 -11.69 -10.17
C ILE A 301 -11.06 -10.32 -10.68
N ASP A 302 -11.96 -9.48 -11.19
CA ASP A 302 -11.64 -8.15 -11.71
C ASP A 302 -11.33 -7.10 -10.62
N HIS A 303 -11.50 -7.46 -9.34
CA HIS A 303 -11.41 -6.55 -8.19
C HIS A 303 -10.31 -6.92 -7.20
N VAL A 304 -9.37 -7.77 -7.60
CA VAL A 304 -8.24 -8.18 -6.75
C VAL A 304 -6.91 -8.05 -7.50
N GLY A 305 -5.87 -7.63 -6.78
CA GLY A 305 -4.50 -7.59 -7.29
C GLY A 305 -3.49 -7.72 -6.15
N PHE A 306 -2.22 -7.46 -6.41
CA PHE A 306 -1.20 -7.43 -5.37
C PHE A 306 -1.04 -6.04 -4.74
N GLY A 307 -0.67 -6.03 -3.45
CA GLY A 307 -0.47 -4.85 -2.63
C GLY A 307 0.53 -5.14 -1.52
N SER A 308 1.75 -5.45 -1.91
CA SER A 308 2.69 -6.31 -1.17
C SER A 308 3.00 -5.85 0.24
N ASP A 309 3.14 -4.54 0.46
CA ASP A 309 3.75 -3.99 1.69
C ASP A 309 5.24 -4.36 1.82
N PHE A 310 5.91 -4.56 0.67
CA PHE A 310 7.35 -4.75 0.61
C PHE A 310 8.09 -3.55 1.22
N ASP A 311 9.22 -3.81 1.90
CA ASP A 311 9.97 -2.85 2.72
C ASP A 311 9.20 -2.20 3.91
N GLY A 312 7.89 -2.45 4.04
CA GLY A 312 6.99 -1.87 5.04
C GLY A 312 6.60 -2.84 6.17
N ALA A 313 6.62 -4.14 5.87
CA ALA A 313 6.07 -5.17 6.76
C ALA A 313 6.89 -6.47 6.85
N THR A 314 6.57 -7.32 7.83
CA THR A 314 7.14 -8.68 7.93
C THR A 314 6.50 -9.62 6.91
N MET A 315 7.29 -10.10 5.96
CA MET A 315 6.89 -11.00 4.87
C MET A 315 6.84 -12.48 5.29
N PRO A 316 6.14 -13.36 4.55
CA PRO A 316 6.24 -14.80 4.71
C PRO A 316 7.63 -15.29 4.28
N HIS A 317 8.18 -16.29 4.98
CA HIS A 317 9.54 -16.79 4.78
C HIS A 317 9.77 -17.40 3.39
N ASP A 318 8.71 -17.94 2.78
CA ASP A 318 8.76 -18.52 1.44
C ASP A 318 8.85 -17.44 0.35
N LEU A 319 8.38 -16.23 0.66
CA LEU A 319 8.48 -15.06 -0.21
C LEU A 319 9.86 -14.40 -0.09
N VAL A 320 10.29 -14.14 1.15
CA VAL A 320 11.49 -13.36 1.52
C VAL A 320 11.44 -11.91 1.02
N ASP A 321 11.50 -11.74 -0.30
CA ASP A 321 11.54 -10.48 -1.01
C ASP A 321 10.87 -10.62 -2.39
N VAL A 322 11.08 -9.64 -3.27
CA VAL A 322 10.49 -9.66 -4.62
C VAL A 322 10.88 -10.87 -5.47
N THR A 323 12.01 -11.54 -5.20
CA THR A 323 12.44 -12.76 -5.93
C THR A 323 11.55 -13.97 -5.64
N GLY A 324 10.73 -13.91 -4.58
CA GLY A 324 9.74 -14.95 -4.27
C GLY A 324 8.45 -14.88 -5.08
N LEU A 325 8.20 -13.80 -5.83
CA LEU A 325 6.96 -13.62 -6.59
C LEU A 325 6.68 -14.74 -7.60
N PRO A 326 7.65 -15.32 -8.34
CA PRO A 326 7.40 -16.46 -9.21
C PRO A 326 6.81 -17.68 -8.47
N LYS A 327 7.25 -17.93 -7.23
CA LYS A 327 6.67 -19.00 -6.39
C LYS A 327 5.23 -18.70 -6.01
N LEU A 328 4.89 -17.44 -5.78
CA LEU A 328 3.51 -17.02 -5.51
C LEU A 328 2.63 -17.22 -6.75
N ILE A 329 3.13 -16.92 -7.95
CA ILE A 329 2.42 -17.20 -9.20
C ILE A 329 2.18 -18.71 -9.36
N SER A 330 3.19 -19.55 -9.13
CA SER A 330 3.02 -21.02 -9.15
C SER A 330 1.98 -21.49 -8.12
N ALA A 331 2.00 -20.95 -6.90
CA ALA A 331 1.02 -21.30 -5.88
C ALA A 331 -0.42 -20.89 -6.26
N LEU A 332 -0.61 -19.79 -7.00
CA LEU A 332 -1.91 -19.39 -7.54
C LEU A 332 -2.36 -20.31 -8.67
N GLN A 333 -1.45 -20.72 -9.56
CA GLN A 333 -1.74 -21.71 -10.61
C GLN A 333 -2.15 -23.06 -10.01
N GLU A 334 -1.41 -23.54 -9.02
CA GLU A 334 -1.72 -24.78 -8.29
C GLU A 334 -3.08 -24.72 -7.57
N HIS A 335 -3.51 -23.53 -7.14
CA HIS A 335 -4.84 -23.32 -6.56
C HIS A 335 -5.96 -23.37 -7.61
N GLY A 336 -5.66 -23.11 -8.88
CA GLY A 336 -6.62 -23.16 -9.99
C GLY A 336 -6.89 -21.83 -10.70
N PHE A 337 -6.06 -20.80 -10.48
CA PHE A 337 -6.14 -19.58 -11.30
C PHE A 337 -5.51 -19.83 -12.67
N ASP A 338 -6.31 -19.64 -13.72
CA ASP A 338 -5.84 -19.72 -15.10
C ASP A 338 -5.04 -18.48 -15.52
N ASP A 339 -4.43 -18.53 -16.71
CA ASP A 339 -3.58 -17.46 -17.22
C ASP A 339 -4.30 -16.13 -17.37
N ASP A 340 -5.60 -16.13 -17.69
CA ASP A 340 -6.36 -14.89 -17.83
C ASP A 340 -6.67 -14.27 -16.47
N ALA A 341 -7.00 -15.07 -15.46
CA ALA A 341 -7.09 -14.62 -14.08
C ALA A 341 -5.76 -14.09 -13.55
N LEU A 342 -4.63 -14.73 -13.90
CA LEU A 342 -3.30 -14.27 -13.49
C LEU A 342 -2.92 -12.94 -14.14
N LYS A 343 -3.22 -12.71 -15.43
CA LYS A 343 -3.02 -11.40 -16.04
C LYS A 343 -3.83 -10.31 -15.33
N LYS A 344 -5.07 -10.62 -14.94
CA LYS A 344 -5.93 -9.72 -14.15
C LYS A 344 -5.32 -9.37 -12.80
N ILE A 345 -4.97 -10.38 -12.02
CA ILE A 345 -4.36 -10.26 -10.68
C ILE A 345 -3.05 -9.47 -10.76
N THR A 346 -2.18 -9.80 -11.73
CA THR A 346 -0.83 -9.26 -11.77
C THR A 346 -0.77 -7.82 -12.24
N HIS A 347 -1.63 -7.39 -13.17
CA HIS A 347 -1.54 -6.00 -13.67
C HIS A 347 -2.81 -5.43 -14.29
N GLN A 348 -3.66 -6.22 -14.98
CA GLN A 348 -4.76 -5.64 -15.76
C GLN A 348 -5.83 -4.98 -14.88
N ASN A 349 -6.08 -5.50 -13.69
CA ASN A 349 -7.04 -4.91 -12.76
C ASN A 349 -6.56 -3.55 -12.24
N TRP A 350 -5.27 -3.45 -11.87
CA TRP A 350 -4.66 -2.18 -11.49
C TRP A 350 -4.76 -1.17 -12.63
N LEU A 351 -4.40 -1.56 -13.85
CA LEU A 351 -4.46 -0.69 -15.01
C LEU A 351 -5.88 -0.18 -15.30
N ARG A 352 -6.89 -1.05 -15.16
CA ARG A 352 -8.31 -0.68 -15.31
C ARG A 352 -8.73 0.38 -14.30
N VAL A 353 -8.42 0.16 -13.02
CA VAL A 353 -8.81 1.10 -11.94
C VAL A 353 -8.09 2.43 -12.07
N LEU A 354 -6.81 2.42 -12.47
CA LEU A 354 -6.06 3.65 -12.73
C LEU A 354 -6.68 4.46 -13.87
N ARG A 355 -7.08 3.84 -14.98
CA ARG A 355 -7.80 4.54 -16.07
C ARG A 355 -9.09 5.19 -15.58
N GLN A 356 -9.91 4.43 -14.86
CA GLN A 356 -11.19 4.93 -14.33
C GLN A 356 -10.99 6.10 -13.35
N THR A 357 -9.96 6.03 -12.51
CA THR A 357 -9.68 7.04 -11.48
C THR A 357 -9.03 8.30 -12.05
N TRP A 358 -8.15 8.16 -13.03
CA TRP A 358 -7.42 9.27 -13.65
C TRP A 358 -8.19 9.92 -14.81
N GLY A 359 -9.39 9.41 -15.13
CA GLY A 359 -10.27 9.97 -16.15
C GLY A 359 -9.82 9.69 -17.58
N GLU A 360 -9.18 8.54 -17.82
CA GLU A 360 -8.62 8.12 -19.11
C GLU A 360 -9.48 7.10 -19.87
#